data_AF-A0A532CI66-F1
#
_entry.id   AF-A0A532CI66-F1
#
_cell.length_a   1.000
_cell.length_b   1.000
_cell.length_c   1.000
_cell.angle_alpha   90.00
_cell.angle_beta   90.00
_cell.angle_gamma   90.00
#
_symmetry.space_group_name_H-M   'P 1'
#
loop_
_entity.id
_entity.type
_entity.pdbx_description
1 polymer ?
#
loop_
_entity_poly.entity_id
_entity_poly.type
_entity_poly.pdbx_seq_one_letter_code
_entity_poly.pdbx_strand_id
1 'polypeptide(L)'
;MKAQLNFLERQRQAGNHFPSIEHFIVNTPDINEQKVRRNYLRLLAWRGVKGKFLEALCLMATLTRMTPMGDSFEIELFAQEGPLRVQDQGVSCFIWTQQSVQSEKSGLKAVPDIVITKTPESVTTSNILSIIECKCRDSIGASELRGEFGKAYDLGSPSYILVSYNSVPQSVIDGGQVLGIDVQVFSLNTPERERFLRGERDVAEDMATRLALGRKRRMFLTAIENRASDVRRRGN
;
A
#
# COMPACT_ATOMS: atom_id res chain seq x y z
N MET A 1 8.53 -18.73 -0.31
CA MET A 1 8.84 -20.17 -0.53
C MET A 1 8.04 -20.79 -1.68
N LYS A 2 6.70 -20.81 -1.69
CA LYS A 2 5.90 -21.44 -2.78
C LYS A 2 6.20 -20.90 -4.20
N ALA A 3 6.35 -19.59 -4.36
CA ALA A 3 6.66 -18.98 -5.66
C ALA A 3 8.05 -19.37 -6.23
N GLN A 4 9.03 -19.55 -5.34
CA GLN A 4 10.39 -19.98 -5.70
C GLN A 4 10.43 -21.46 -6.08
N LEU A 5 9.68 -22.31 -5.38
CA LEU A 5 9.50 -23.73 -5.73
C LEU A 5 8.82 -23.86 -7.10
N ASN A 6 7.73 -23.11 -7.32
CA ASN A 6 7.03 -23.08 -8.62
C ASN A 6 7.92 -22.53 -9.75
N PHE A 7 8.93 -21.70 -9.46
CA PHE A 7 9.92 -21.28 -10.44
C PHE A 7 10.86 -22.43 -10.81
N LEU A 8 11.44 -23.11 -9.82
CA LEU A 8 12.35 -24.24 -10.05
C LEU A 8 11.65 -25.39 -10.79
N GLU A 9 10.39 -25.67 -10.47
CA GLU A 9 9.59 -26.68 -11.15
C GLU A 9 9.35 -26.32 -12.63
N ARG A 10 9.01 -25.07 -12.93
CA ARG A 10 8.87 -24.58 -14.31
C ARG A 10 10.19 -24.64 -15.09
N GLN A 11 11.31 -24.31 -14.45
CA GLN A 11 12.63 -24.44 -15.07
C GLN A 11 12.94 -25.90 -15.40
N ARG A 12 12.64 -26.83 -14.47
CA ARG A 12 12.81 -28.27 -14.69
C ARG A 12 11.95 -28.77 -15.86
N GLN A 13 10.69 -28.34 -15.94
CA GLN A 13 9.80 -28.65 -17.07
C GLN A 13 10.32 -28.10 -18.41
N ALA A 14 11.04 -26.96 -18.38
CA ALA A 14 11.69 -26.38 -19.54
C ALA A 14 13.07 -27.00 -19.87
N GLY A 15 13.49 -28.06 -19.18
CA GLY A 15 14.77 -28.74 -19.37
C GLY A 15 15.94 -28.17 -18.57
N ASN A 16 15.75 -27.05 -17.86
CA ASN A 16 16.79 -26.43 -17.05
C ASN A 16 16.81 -27.02 -15.63
N HIS A 17 17.96 -27.56 -15.22
CA HIS A 17 18.10 -28.24 -13.93
C HIS A 17 18.90 -27.39 -12.95
N PHE A 18 18.19 -26.62 -12.12
CA PHE A 18 18.81 -25.87 -11.02
C PHE A 18 18.49 -26.56 -9.68
N PRO A 19 19.51 -26.96 -8.90
CA PRO A 19 19.30 -27.64 -7.60
C PRO A 19 18.72 -26.70 -6.54
N SER A 20 18.95 -25.39 -6.65
CA SER A 20 18.39 -24.38 -5.76
C SER A 20 18.27 -23.02 -6.44
N ILE A 21 17.53 -22.11 -5.80
CA ILE A 21 17.48 -20.69 -6.20
C ILE A 21 18.87 -20.05 -6.10
N GLU A 22 19.60 -20.33 -5.03
CA GLU A 22 20.97 -19.84 -4.82
C GLU A 22 21.86 -20.24 -6.00
N HIS A 23 21.77 -21.50 -6.43
CA HIS A 23 22.51 -22.02 -7.57
C HIS A 23 22.13 -21.33 -8.89
N PHE A 24 20.85 -21.02 -9.11
CA PHE A 24 20.40 -20.26 -10.28
C PHE A 24 20.97 -18.84 -10.33
N ILE A 25 21.15 -18.22 -9.16
CA ILE A 25 21.71 -16.87 -9.04
C ILE A 25 23.24 -16.93 -9.18
N VAL A 26 23.93 -17.63 -8.28
CA VAL A 26 25.39 -17.57 -8.09
C VAL A 26 26.18 -18.14 -9.27
N ASN A 27 25.65 -19.12 -10.01
CA ASN A 27 26.34 -19.68 -11.18
C ASN A 27 26.20 -18.82 -12.45
N THR A 28 25.70 -17.61 -12.33
CA THR A 28 25.68 -16.64 -13.43
C THR A 28 27.01 -15.88 -13.41
N PRO A 29 27.85 -15.94 -14.45
CA PRO A 29 29.19 -15.33 -14.41
C PRO A 29 29.17 -13.80 -14.23
N ASP A 30 28.17 -13.13 -14.80
CA ASP A 30 28.03 -11.68 -14.73
C ASP A 30 27.29 -11.24 -13.46
N ILE A 31 27.93 -10.36 -12.67
CA ILE A 31 27.37 -9.81 -11.43
C ILE A 31 26.09 -9.00 -11.67
N ASN A 32 25.96 -8.32 -12.82
CA ASN A 32 24.75 -7.57 -13.15
C ASN A 32 23.60 -8.52 -13.45
N GLU A 33 23.85 -9.59 -14.18
CA GLU A 33 22.87 -10.64 -14.43
C GLU A 33 22.48 -11.37 -13.11
N GLN A 34 23.42 -11.61 -12.19
CA GLN A 34 23.09 -12.11 -10.85
C GLN A 34 22.12 -11.19 -10.11
N LYS A 35 22.36 -9.87 -10.15
CA LYS A 35 21.48 -8.86 -9.56
C LYS A 35 20.09 -8.89 -10.19
N VAL A 36 20.01 -8.95 -11.51
CA VAL A 36 18.72 -9.04 -12.25
C VAL A 36 17.97 -10.32 -11.87
N ARG A 37 18.63 -11.48 -11.84
CA ARG A 37 18.02 -12.76 -11.46
C ARG A 37 17.51 -12.75 -10.02
N ARG A 38 18.29 -12.20 -9.08
CA ARG A 38 17.89 -12.04 -7.68
C ARG A 38 16.65 -11.15 -7.56
N ASN A 39 16.65 -10.00 -8.23
CA ASN A 39 15.54 -9.06 -8.23
C ASN A 39 14.30 -9.67 -8.88
N TYR A 40 14.45 -10.37 -10.01
CA TYR A 40 13.36 -11.09 -10.66
C TYR A 40 12.67 -12.08 -9.71
N LEU A 41 13.45 -12.87 -8.97
CA LEU A 41 12.91 -13.84 -8.02
C LEU A 41 12.23 -13.16 -6.82
N ARG A 42 12.73 -12.02 -6.35
CA ARG A 42 12.07 -11.20 -5.32
C ARG A 42 10.71 -10.70 -5.82
N LEU A 43 10.68 -10.12 -7.02
CA LEU A 43 9.46 -9.62 -7.64
C LEU A 43 8.46 -10.76 -7.95
N LEU A 44 8.92 -11.92 -8.42
CA LEU A 44 8.07 -13.10 -8.60
C LEU A 44 7.47 -13.59 -7.28
N ALA A 45 8.26 -13.60 -6.21
CA ALA A 45 7.76 -13.95 -4.90
C ALA A 45 6.61 -13.01 -4.53
N TRP A 46 6.71 -11.71 -4.81
CA TRP A 46 5.67 -10.72 -4.55
C TRP A 46 4.41 -10.92 -5.39
N ARG A 47 4.52 -11.38 -6.65
CA ARG A 47 3.36 -11.55 -7.54
C ARG A 47 2.42 -12.65 -7.10
N GLY A 48 2.96 -13.64 -6.40
CA GLY A 48 2.21 -14.80 -5.93
C GLY A 48 1.60 -14.65 -4.53
N VAL A 49 1.72 -13.50 -3.87
CA VAL A 49 1.28 -13.33 -2.48
C VAL A 49 -0.06 -12.61 -2.40
N LYS A 50 -0.94 -13.13 -1.53
CA LYS A 50 -2.32 -12.64 -1.29
C LYS A 50 -2.32 -11.26 -0.60
N GLY A 51 -3.51 -10.63 -0.52
CA GLY A 51 -3.82 -9.36 0.18
C GLY A 51 -2.90 -8.97 1.33
N LYS A 52 -2.82 -9.85 2.34
CA LYS A 52 -2.02 -9.64 3.55
C LYS A 52 -0.57 -9.22 3.32
N PHE A 53 0.10 -9.73 2.29
CA PHE A 53 1.49 -9.33 2.05
C PHE A 53 1.61 -7.89 1.56
N LEU A 54 0.68 -7.41 0.73
CA LEU A 54 0.64 -6.01 0.33
C LEU A 54 0.37 -5.12 1.55
N GLU A 55 -0.54 -5.54 2.44
CA GLU A 55 -0.80 -4.85 3.70
C GLU A 55 0.47 -4.76 4.56
N ALA A 56 1.19 -5.87 4.76
CA ALA A 56 2.47 -5.88 5.47
C ALA A 56 3.52 -4.97 4.82
N LEU A 57 3.63 -4.99 3.49
CA LEU A 57 4.56 -4.12 2.77
C LEU A 57 4.20 -2.65 2.96
N CYS A 58 2.92 -2.29 2.84
CA CYS A 58 2.45 -0.93 3.06
C CYS A 58 2.70 -0.47 4.51
N LEU A 59 2.52 -1.37 5.48
CA LEU A 59 2.82 -1.10 6.88
C LEU A 59 4.32 -0.86 7.07
N MET A 60 5.18 -1.76 6.59
CA MET A 60 6.63 -1.60 6.67
C MET A 60 7.11 -0.32 5.95
N ALA A 61 6.61 -0.05 4.74
CA ALA A 61 6.91 1.16 4.00
C ALA A 61 6.46 2.43 4.74
N THR A 62 5.32 2.38 5.43
CA THR A 62 4.85 3.47 6.29
C THR A 62 5.78 3.66 7.49
N LEU A 63 6.13 2.57 8.17
CA LEU A 63 7.03 2.56 9.34
C LEU A 63 8.44 3.04 8.99
N THR A 64 9.00 2.70 7.82
CA THR A 64 10.35 3.14 7.42
C THR A 64 10.50 4.66 7.27
N ARG A 65 9.39 5.40 7.16
CA ARG A 65 9.39 6.87 7.11
C ARG A 65 8.97 7.51 8.43
N MET A 66 8.76 6.70 9.47
CA MET A 66 8.37 7.15 10.80
C MET A 66 9.39 6.62 11.81
N THR A 67 9.56 7.31 12.92
CA THR A 67 10.44 6.85 13.98
C THR A 67 9.63 6.05 14.99
N PRO A 68 9.86 4.73 15.18
CA PRO A 68 9.22 3.98 16.24
C PRO A 68 9.51 4.63 17.60
N MET A 69 8.51 4.71 18.48
CA MET A 69 8.69 5.24 19.83
C MET A 69 8.47 4.14 20.87
N GLY A 70 9.47 3.91 21.73
CA GLY A 70 9.42 2.94 22.83
C GLY A 70 10.50 1.86 22.76
N ASP A 71 10.66 1.14 23.87
CA ASP A 71 11.63 0.04 24.00
C ASP A 71 11.07 -1.22 23.32
N SER A 72 11.58 -1.52 22.12
CA SER A 72 11.39 -2.75 21.32
C SER A 72 10.06 -3.49 21.43
N PHE A 73 9.28 -3.48 20.34
CA PHE A 73 8.11 -4.34 20.19
C PHE A 73 8.38 -5.37 19.10
N GLU A 74 8.17 -6.64 19.40
CA GLU A 74 7.83 -7.60 18.35
C GLU A 74 6.55 -7.07 17.69
N ILE A 75 6.65 -6.64 16.43
CA ILE A 75 5.50 -6.13 15.67
C ILE A 75 4.76 -7.32 15.09
N GLU A 76 3.62 -7.66 15.68
CA GLU A 76 2.70 -8.63 15.10
C GLU A 76 1.82 -7.98 14.03
N LEU A 77 2.29 -7.96 12.78
CA LEU A 77 1.69 -7.26 11.63
C LEU A 77 0.17 -7.48 11.41
N PHE A 78 -0.41 -8.58 11.91
CA PHE A 78 -1.83 -8.93 11.72
C PHE A 78 -2.56 -9.37 13.00
N ALA A 79 -1.91 -9.29 14.16
CA ALA A 79 -2.48 -9.75 15.43
C ALA A 79 -2.20 -8.77 16.57
N GLN A 80 -1.64 -7.60 16.26
CA GLN A 80 -1.27 -6.64 17.26
C GLN A 80 -2.49 -6.15 18.07
N GLU A 81 -2.41 -6.34 19.38
CA GLU A 81 -3.33 -5.78 20.36
C GLU A 81 -2.99 -4.30 20.58
N GLY A 82 -3.58 -3.42 19.77
CA GLY A 82 -3.46 -1.96 19.92
C GLY A 82 -2.58 -1.28 18.87
N PRO A 83 -2.32 0.03 19.04
CA PRO A 83 -1.61 0.81 18.04
C PRO A 83 -0.09 0.69 18.19
N LEU A 84 0.61 0.77 17.06
CA LEU A 84 2.03 1.11 17.02
C LEU A 84 2.21 2.61 17.23
N ARG A 85 2.88 2.99 18.31
CA ARG A 85 3.26 4.38 18.55
C ARG A 85 4.48 4.74 17.71
N VAL A 86 4.35 5.78 16.90
CA VAL A 86 5.41 6.25 16.01
C VAL A 86 5.44 7.77 15.97
N GLN A 87 6.54 8.32 15.46
CA GLN A 87 6.72 9.74 15.24
C GLN A 87 6.80 10.02 13.74
N ASP A 88 5.93 10.89 13.24
CA ASP A 88 5.97 11.40 11.86
C ASP A 88 6.31 12.90 11.90
N GLN A 89 7.48 13.27 11.39
CA GLN A 89 7.98 14.67 11.38
C GLN A 89 7.94 15.37 12.74
N GLY A 90 8.28 14.66 13.81
CA GLY A 90 8.27 15.21 15.17
C GLY A 90 6.93 15.06 15.91
N VAL A 91 5.83 14.74 15.20
CA VAL A 91 4.50 14.56 15.79
C VAL A 91 4.26 13.09 16.12
N SER A 92 3.80 12.81 17.35
CA SER A 92 3.37 11.46 17.72
C SER A 92 2.08 11.07 16.98
N CYS A 93 2.05 9.86 16.43
CA CYS A 93 0.87 9.26 15.84
C CYS A 93 0.85 7.75 16.12
N PHE A 94 -0.28 7.12 15.78
CA PHE A 94 -0.60 5.76 16.18
C PHE A 94 -1.10 4.99 14.96
N ILE A 95 -0.45 3.87 14.64
CA ILE A 95 -0.80 3.05 13.48
C ILE A 95 -1.57 1.82 13.95
N TRP A 96 -2.69 1.55 13.29
CA TRP A 96 -3.55 0.42 13.53
C TRP A 96 -3.68 -0.42 12.26
N THR A 97 -3.78 -1.74 12.40
CA THR A 97 -4.06 -2.67 11.31
C THR A 97 -5.44 -3.29 11.48
N GLN A 98 -6.22 -3.32 10.40
CA GLN A 98 -7.50 -4.05 10.33
C GLN A 98 -8.49 -3.72 11.47
N GLN A 99 -8.50 -2.48 11.95
CA GLN A 99 -9.42 -2.05 13.01
C GLN A 99 -10.81 -1.75 12.45
N SER A 100 -11.83 -2.28 13.12
CA SER A 100 -13.22 -1.95 12.80
C SER A 100 -13.55 -0.54 13.28
N VAL A 101 -13.90 0.33 12.35
CA VAL A 101 -14.33 1.70 12.62
C VAL A 101 -15.82 1.83 12.34
N GLN A 102 -16.55 2.35 13.32
CA GLN A 102 -17.96 2.68 13.17
C GLN A 102 -18.08 4.06 12.50
N SER A 103 -18.75 4.13 11.35
CA SER A 103 -19.05 5.42 10.72
C SER A 103 -20.09 6.18 11.52
N GLU A 104 -19.85 7.47 11.70
CA GLU A 104 -20.80 8.42 12.30
C GLU A 104 -21.89 8.87 11.31
N LYS A 105 -21.64 8.79 9.99
CA LYS A 105 -22.57 9.30 8.97
C LYS A 105 -23.58 8.25 8.52
N SER A 106 -23.09 7.07 8.12
CA SER A 106 -23.94 6.01 7.57
C SER A 106 -24.36 4.96 8.60
N GLY A 107 -23.73 4.93 9.77
CA GLY A 107 -23.91 3.85 10.75
C GLY A 107 -23.33 2.51 10.30
N LEU A 108 -22.60 2.47 9.17
CA LEU A 108 -21.93 1.27 8.69
C LEU A 108 -20.57 1.07 9.36
N LYS A 109 -20.15 -0.19 9.47
CA LYS A 109 -18.80 -0.55 9.91
C LYS A 109 -17.89 -0.67 8.70
N ALA A 110 -16.71 -0.08 8.80
CA ALA A 110 -15.64 -0.26 7.84
C ALA A 110 -14.41 -0.83 8.55
N VAL A 111 -13.68 -1.70 7.86
CA VAL A 111 -12.42 -2.26 8.35
C VAL A 111 -11.36 -1.80 7.37
N PRO A 112 -10.60 -0.74 7.67
CA PRO A 112 -9.50 -0.34 6.81
C PRO A 112 -8.26 -1.19 7.07
N ASP A 113 -7.46 -1.42 6.03
CA ASP A 113 -6.28 -2.27 6.16
C ASP A 113 -5.25 -1.66 7.11
N ILE A 114 -4.96 -0.35 6.93
CA ILE A 114 -4.11 0.43 7.82
C ILE A 114 -4.79 1.77 8.10
N VAL A 115 -4.83 2.16 9.38
CA VAL A 115 -5.33 3.45 9.83
C VAL A 115 -4.27 4.14 10.69
N ILE A 116 -4.07 5.43 10.46
CA ILE A 116 -3.18 6.27 11.26
C ILE A 116 -4.03 7.26 12.04
N THR A 117 -3.87 7.30 13.36
CA THR A 117 -4.64 8.16 14.27
C THR A 117 -3.73 9.13 15.03
N LYS A 118 -4.34 10.20 15.54
CA LYS A 118 -3.68 11.24 16.36
C LYS A 118 -3.57 10.85 17.85
N THR A 119 -4.43 9.97 18.35
CA THR A 119 -4.46 9.49 19.74
C THR A 119 -4.33 7.96 19.80
N PRO A 120 -3.86 7.39 20.94
CA PRO A 120 -3.77 5.94 21.14
C PRO A 120 -5.12 5.28 21.46
N GLU A 121 -6.17 6.08 21.64
CA GLU A 121 -7.52 5.60 21.89
C GLU A 121 -8.08 4.85 20.67
N SER A 122 -9.14 4.06 20.89
CA SER A 122 -9.84 3.35 19.83
C SER A 122 -10.10 4.23 18.60
N VAL A 123 -9.99 3.62 17.42
CA VAL A 123 -10.14 4.34 16.16
C VAL A 123 -11.57 4.89 16.01
N THR A 124 -11.67 6.21 15.82
CA THR A 124 -12.93 6.94 15.60
C THR A 124 -12.78 7.88 14.41
N THR A 125 -13.87 8.30 13.78
CA THR A 125 -13.78 9.19 12.61
C THR A 125 -13.04 10.51 12.95
N SER A 126 -13.19 11.00 14.18
CA SER A 126 -12.57 12.25 14.65
C SER A 126 -11.05 12.17 14.90
N ASN A 127 -10.49 10.96 15.09
CA ASN A 127 -9.08 10.78 15.40
C ASN A 127 -8.24 10.25 14.23
N ILE A 128 -8.87 9.90 13.10
CA ILE A 128 -8.21 9.46 11.87
C ILE A 128 -7.45 10.61 11.20
N LEU A 129 -6.18 10.34 10.87
CA LEU A 129 -5.32 11.23 10.08
C LEU A 129 -5.19 10.76 8.64
N SER A 130 -5.05 9.44 8.44
CA SER A 130 -4.92 8.84 7.11
C SER A 130 -5.36 7.39 7.12
N ILE A 131 -5.85 6.93 5.97
CA ILE A 131 -6.15 5.53 5.70
C ILE A 131 -5.32 5.05 4.52
N ILE A 132 -4.86 3.80 4.57
CA ILE A 132 -4.23 3.10 3.45
C ILE A 132 -5.01 1.81 3.21
N GLU A 133 -5.50 1.64 1.99
CA GLU A 133 -6.20 0.45 1.49
C GLU A 133 -5.34 -0.32 0.50
N CYS A 134 -5.33 -1.63 0.60
CA CYS A 134 -4.51 -2.52 -0.20
C CYS A 134 -5.40 -3.44 -1.04
N LYS A 135 -5.34 -3.29 -2.37
CA LYS A 135 -6.10 -4.15 -3.30
C LYS A 135 -5.17 -5.00 -4.15
N CYS A 136 -5.35 -6.31 -4.03
CA CYS A 136 -4.59 -7.32 -4.79
C CYS A 136 -5.41 -8.01 -5.89
N ARG A 137 -6.61 -7.49 -6.23
CA ARG A 137 -7.45 -8.06 -7.30
C ARG A 137 -6.91 -7.66 -8.67
N ASP A 138 -7.23 -8.45 -9.69
CA ASP A 138 -6.68 -8.30 -11.05
C ASP A 138 -7.06 -6.97 -11.73
N SER A 139 -8.18 -6.36 -11.33
CA SER A 139 -8.57 -5.02 -11.80
C SER A 139 -9.23 -4.21 -10.69
N ILE A 140 -8.87 -2.93 -10.61
CA ILE A 140 -9.59 -1.92 -9.85
C ILE A 140 -10.35 -1.08 -10.87
N GLY A 141 -11.68 -1.11 -10.81
CA GLY A 141 -12.55 -0.33 -11.68
C GLY A 141 -13.16 0.88 -10.98
N ALA A 142 -14.05 1.55 -11.71
CA ALA A 142 -14.80 2.69 -11.19
C ALA A 142 -15.80 2.29 -10.08
N SER A 143 -16.21 1.02 -10.00
CA SER A 143 -17.09 0.55 -8.93
C SER A 143 -16.34 0.46 -7.60
N GLU A 144 -15.15 -0.15 -7.62
CA GLU A 144 -14.27 -0.25 -6.45
C GLU A 144 -13.88 1.14 -5.97
N LEU A 145 -13.45 2.03 -6.88
CA LEU A 145 -13.08 3.39 -6.53
C LEU A 145 -14.23 4.16 -5.85
N ARG A 146 -15.47 3.98 -6.34
CA ARG A 146 -16.67 4.57 -5.71
C ARG A 146 -16.93 3.99 -4.32
N GLY A 147 -16.73 2.69 -4.13
CA GLY A 147 -16.82 2.05 -2.83
C GLY A 147 -15.81 2.64 -1.83
N GLU A 148 -14.55 2.80 -2.27
CA GLU A 148 -13.51 3.41 -1.43
C GLU A 148 -13.79 4.88 -1.14
N PHE A 149 -14.38 5.63 -2.09
CA PHE A 149 -14.84 6.99 -1.85
C PHE A 149 -15.92 7.06 -0.76
N GLY A 150 -16.93 6.20 -0.83
CA GLY A 150 -17.97 6.11 0.19
C GLY A 150 -17.38 5.83 1.56
N LYS A 151 -16.47 4.86 1.65
CA LYS A 151 -15.73 4.52 2.87
C LYS A 151 -14.90 5.70 3.39
N ALA A 152 -14.13 6.37 2.53
CA ALA A 152 -13.33 7.55 2.90
C ALA A 152 -14.20 8.68 3.47
N TYR A 153 -15.33 8.96 2.82
CA TYR A 153 -16.28 9.98 3.21
C TYR A 153 -16.94 9.67 4.56
N ASP A 154 -17.34 8.41 4.75
CA ASP A 154 -18.00 7.90 5.96
C ASP A 154 -17.06 7.88 7.17
N LEU A 155 -15.77 7.67 6.93
CA LEU A 155 -14.74 7.67 7.96
C LEU A 155 -14.15 9.06 8.23
N GLY A 156 -14.54 10.08 7.47
CA GLY A 156 -14.05 11.45 7.64
C GLY A 156 -12.54 11.59 7.45
N SER A 157 -11.91 10.68 6.70
CA SER A 157 -10.46 10.61 6.62
C SER A 157 -9.88 11.78 5.82
N PRO A 158 -8.94 12.58 6.38
CA PRO A 158 -8.32 13.68 5.63
C PRO A 158 -7.47 13.21 4.45
N SER A 159 -6.93 12.00 4.53
CA SER A 159 -6.02 11.40 3.55
C SER A 159 -6.39 9.94 3.31
N TYR A 160 -6.64 9.58 2.06
CA TYR A 160 -7.02 8.23 1.68
C TYR A 160 -6.16 7.73 0.52
N ILE A 161 -5.39 6.67 0.76
CA ILE A 161 -4.48 6.09 -0.23
C ILE A 161 -4.99 4.72 -0.62
N LEU A 162 -5.22 4.51 -1.92
CA LEU A 162 -5.58 3.22 -2.49
C LEU A 162 -4.38 2.61 -3.18
N VAL A 163 -3.83 1.55 -2.60
CA VAL A 163 -2.65 0.86 -3.10
C VAL A 163 -3.06 -0.34 -3.93
N SER A 164 -2.56 -0.42 -5.17
CA SER A 164 -2.75 -1.56 -6.04
C SER A 164 -1.44 -2.23 -6.41
N TYR A 165 -1.48 -3.56 -6.42
CA TYR A 165 -0.42 -4.38 -6.97
C TYR A 165 -0.50 -4.54 -8.49
N ASN A 166 -1.68 -4.42 -9.07
CA ASN A 166 -1.89 -4.59 -10.51
C ASN A 166 -2.01 -3.24 -11.20
N SER A 167 -1.77 -3.22 -12.51
CA SER A 167 -2.07 -2.04 -13.33
C SER A 167 -3.49 -1.56 -13.08
N VAL A 168 -3.63 -0.26 -12.84
CA VAL A 168 -4.93 0.41 -12.76
C VAL A 168 -5.10 1.26 -14.02
N PRO A 169 -6.26 1.23 -14.70
CA PRO A 169 -6.49 2.08 -15.86
C PRO A 169 -6.29 3.56 -15.52
N GLN A 170 -5.69 4.33 -16.43
CA GLN A 170 -5.42 5.75 -16.19
C GLN A 170 -6.68 6.53 -15.81
N SER A 171 -7.82 6.23 -16.44
CA SER A 171 -9.11 6.85 -16.11
C SER A 171 -9.57 6.63 -14.66
N VAL A 172 -9.19 5.51 -14.04
CA VAL A 172 -9.47 5.23 -12.63
C VAL A 172 -8.51 5.99 -11.72
N ILE A 173 -7.24 6.13 -12.12
CA ILE A 173 -6.26 6.96 -11.40
C ILE A 173 -6.72 8.42 -11.40
N ASP A 174 -7.08 8.96 -12.56
CA ASP A 174 -7.56 10.34 -12.72
C ASP A 174 -8.87 10.56 -11.95
N GLY A 175 -9.80 9.60 -12.03
CA GLY A 175 -11.03 9.62 -11.23
C GLY A 175 -10.75 9.63 -9.72
N GLY A 176 -9.74 8.89 -9.28
CA GLY A 176 -9.30 8.87 -7.88
C GLY A 176 -8.80 10.24 -7.44
N GLN A 177 -7.93 10.87 -8.23
CA GLN A 177 -7.43 12.22 -7.96
C GLN A 177 -8.57 13.24 -7.83
N VAL A 178 -9.57 13.18 -8.72
CA VAL A 178 -10.75 14.04 -8.70
C VAL A 178 -11.61 13.81 -7.46
N LEU A 179 -11.64 12.59 -6.92
CA LEU A 179 -12.31 12.22 -5.68
C LEU A 179 -11.45 12.45 -4.42
N GLY A 180 -10.19 12.87 -4.60
CA GLY A 180 -9.22 13.03 -3.53
C GLY A 180 -8.69 11.72 -2.94
N ILE A 181 -8.84 10.61 -3.66
CA ILE A 181 -8.23 9.31 -3.34
C ILE A 181 -6.91 9.19 -4.09
N ASP A 182 -5.82 8.99 -3.36
CA ASP A 182 -4.50 8.82 -3.95
C ASP A 182 -4.30 7.36 -4.38
N VAL A 183 -4.45 7.09 -5.68
CA VAL A 183 -4.29 5.74 -6.25
C VAL A 183 -2.82 5.47 -6.55
N GLN A 184 -2.21 4.60 -5.76
CA GLN A 184 -0.79 4.24 -5.85
C GLN A 184 -0.62 2.85 -6.44
N VAL A 185 -0.01 2.78 -7.63
CA VAL A 185 0.24 1.53 -8.34
C VAL A 185 1.69 1.12 -8.16
N PHE A 186 1.92 -0.03 -7.54
CA PHE A 186 3.26 -0.64 -7.39
C PHE A 186 3.37 -1.89 -8.24
N SER A 187 2.99 -1.76 -9.51
CA SER A 187 2.74 -2.95 -10.30
C SER A 187 3.96 -3.50 -11.02
N LEU A 188 4.07 -4.81 -10.93
CA LEU A 188 5.00 -5.62 -11.72
C LEU A 188 4.54 -5.86 -13.16
N ASN A 189 3.38 -5.35 -13.58
CA ASN A 189 2.99 -5.40 -14.99
C ASN A 189 3.13 -4.03 -15.68
N THR A 190 3.71 -3.04 -15.00
CA THR A 190 4.00 -1.72 -15.59
C THR A 190 5.36 -1.71 -16.27
N PRO A 191 5.61 -0.75 -17.19
CA PRO A 191 6.95 -0.49 -17.72
C PRO A 191 8.00 -0.21 -16.65
N GLU A 192 7.61 0.26 -15.46
CA GLU A 192 8.53 0.52 -14.34
C GLU A 192 9.17 -0.77 -13.79
N ARG A 193 8.56 -1.94 -14.02
CA ARG A 193 9.11 -3.25 -13.60
C ARG A 193 10.56 -3.44 -14.02
N GLU A 194 10.91 -3.05 -15.24
CA GLU A 194 12.25 -3.27 -15.77
C GLU A 194 13.32 -2.51 -14.97
N ARG A 195 12.98 -1.33 -14.44
CA ARG A 195 13.88 -0.53 -13.59
C ARG A 195 14.10 -1.20 -12.23
N PHE A 196 13.07 -1.82 -11.66
CA PHE A 196 13.18 -2.61 -10.44
C PHE A 196 13.98 -3.90 -10.65
N LEU A 197 13.80 -4.57 -11.79
CA LEU A 197 14.57 -5.75 -12.15
C LEU A 197 16.06 -5.45 -12.24
N ARG A 198 16.44 -4.37 -12.94
CA ARG A 198 17.83 -3.91 -13.03
C ARG A 198 18.37 -3.33 -11.71
N GLY A 199 17.49 -3.09 -10.74
CA GLY A 199 17.81 -2.47 -9.47
C GLY A 199 18.32 -1.04 -9.64
N GLU A 200 17.78 -0.33 -10.62
CA GLU A 200 17.89 1.13 -10.79
C GLU A 200 16.94 1.87 -9.84
N ARG A 201 15.94 1.14 -9.32
CA ARG A 201 14.98 1.58 -8.30
C ARG A 201 14.81 0.48 -7.27
N ASP A 202 14.54 0.89 -6.04
CA ASP A 202 14.12 0.00 -4.97
C ASP A 202 12.62 0.16 -4.72
N VAL A 203 11.86 -0.94 -4.79
CA VAL A 203 10.40 -0.86 -4.65
C VAL A 203 9.99 -0.51 -3.22
N ALA A 204 10.72 -0.97 -2.21
CA ALA A 204 10.41 -0.66 -0.82
C ALA A 204 10.61 0.83 -0.56
N GLU A 205 11.72 1.41 -1.06
CA GLU A 205 11.99 2.83 -0.97
C GLU A 205 10.96 3.67 -1.73
N ASP A 206 10.60 3.26 -2.95
CA ASP A 206 9.56 3.92 -3.74
C ASP A 206 8.21 3.89 -3.03
N MET A 207 7.83 2.74 -2.47
CA MET A 207 6.59 2.59 -1.72
C MET A 207 6.59 3.48 -0.49
N ALA A 208 7.67 3.47 0.28
CA ALA A 208 7.83 4.33 1.44
C ALA A 208 7.68 5.82 1.07
N THR A 209 8.31 6.24 -0.02
CA THR A 209 8.24 7.62 -0.54
C THR A 209 6.85 8.00 -1.00
N ARG A 210 6.23 7.18 -1.85
CA ARG A 210 4.90 7.46 -2.41
C ARG A 210 3.81 7.48 -1.32
N LEU A 211 3.84 6.52 -0.38
CA LEU A 211 2.91 6.53 0.75
C LEU A 211 3.11 7.76 1.63
N ALA A 212 4.36 8.15 1.93
CA ALA A 212 4.63 9.35 2.71
C ALA A 212 4.14 10.63 2.02
N LEU A 213 4.31 10.74 0.70
CA LEU A 213 3.79 11.86 -0.08
C LEU A 213 2.27 11.89 -0.09
N GLY A 214 1.62 10.75 -0.35
CA GLY A 214 0.17 10.63 -0.37
C GLY A 214 -0.47 11.09 0.95
N ARG A 215 0.10 10.64 2.09
CA ARG A 215 -0.37 11.04 3.43
C ARG A 215 -0.35 12.55 3.65
N LYS A 216 0.68 13.23 3.15
CA LYS A 216 0.90 14.67 3.37
C LYS A 216 -0.02 15.54 2.52
N ARG A 217 -0.48 15.06 1.37
CA ARG A 217 -1.27 15.86 0.43
C ARG A 217 -2.68 16.17 0.93
N ARG A 218 -3.25 15.36 1.84
CA ARG A 218 -4.64 15.51 2.34
C ARG A 218 -5.67 15.73 1.23
N MET A 219 -5.48 15.05 0.09
CA MET A 219 -6.23 15.31 -1.14
C MET A 219 -7.74 15.15 -0.96
N PHE A 220 -8.15 14.21 -0.10
CA PHE A 220 -9.56 13.94 0.16
C PHE A 220 -10.27 15.14 0.79
N LEU A 221 -9.70 15.68 1.87
CA LEU A 221 -10.26 16.85 2.55
C LEU A 221 -10.38 18.04 1.58
N THR A 222 -9.31 18.34 0.85
CA THR A 222 -9.28 19.44 -0.12
C THR A 222 -10.31 19.24 -1.25
N ALA A 223 -10.49 18.02 -1.75
CA ALA A 223 -11.47 17.72 -2.79
C ALA A 223 -12.92 17.94 -2.30
N ILE A 224 -13.23 17.56 -1.06
CA ILE A 224 -14.55 17.78 -0.46
C ILE A 224 -14.82 19.28 -0.24
N GLU A 225 -13.85 20.02 0.31
CA GLU A 225 -13.97 21.46 0.57
C GLU A 225 -14.18 22.28 -0.72
N ASN A 226 -13.43 21.95 -1.78
CA ASN A 226 -13.58 22.60 -3.09
C ASN A 226 -14.98 22.35 -3.69
N ARG A 227 -15.44 21.10 -3.68
CA ARG A 227 -16.78 20.76 -4.20
C ARG A 227 -17.90 21.43 -3.41
N ALA A 228 -17.78 21.48 -2.08
CA ALA A 228 -18.77 22.16 -1.23
C ALA A 228 -18.83 23.67 -1.56
N SER A 229 -17.69 24.29 -1.86
CA SER A 229 -17.60 25.70 -2.24
C SER A 229 -18.24 25.99 -3.59
N ASP A 230 -18.03 25.11 -4.58
CA ASP A 230 -18.63 25.25 -5.92
C ASP A 230 -20.15 25.12 -5.90
N VAL A 231 -20.69 24.20 -5.10
CA VAL A 231 -22.15 24.05 -4.93
C VAL A 231 -22.77 25.30 -4.34
N ARG A 232 -22.14 25.92 -3.32
CA ARG A 232 -22.61 27.18 -2.74
C ARG A 232 -22.61 28.34 -3.75
N ARG A 233 -21.62 28.38 -4.65
CA ARG A 233 -21.53 29.43 -5.69
C ARG A 233 -22.57 29.28 -6.81
N ARG A 234 -23.03 28.06 -7.10
CA ARG A 234 -24.06 27.81 -8.13
C ARG A 234 -25.49 27.92 -7.60
N GLY A 235 -25.67 27.87 -6.28
CA GLY A 235 -26.97 28.00 -5.62
C GLY A 235 -27.38 29.43 -5.26
N ASN A 236 -26.48 30.40 -5.45
CA ASN A 236 -26.73 31.85 -5.33
C ASN A 236 -26.73 32.48 -6.72
#